data_AF-A0A914U829-F1
#
_entry.id   AF-A0A914U829-F1
#
_cell.length_a   1.000
_cell.length_b   1.000
_cell.length_c   1.000
_cell.angle_alpha   90.00
_cell.angle_beta   90.00
_cell.angle_gamma   90.00
#
_symmetry.space_group_name_H-M   'P 1'
#
loop_
_entity.id
_entity.type
_entity.pdbx_description
1 polymer ?
#
loop_
_entity_poly.entity_id
_entity_poly.type
_entity_poly.pdbx_seq_one_letter_code
_entity_poly.pdbx_strand_id
1 'polypeptide(L)'
;MGRRPARCYRKRTTVDEFPTCVHMISNERKHLSFEALEAARICTNKCMVKNSGKDGFYMRVRKHPYHVVRINKMLSCAGVSKLV
;
A
#
# COMPACT_ATOMS: atom_id res chain seq x y z
N MET A 1 -23.10 10.36 4.17
CA MET A 1 -21.80 9.66 3.96
C MET A 1 -21.46 8.87 5.22
N GLY A 2 -21.81 7.58 5.26
CA GLY A 2 -21.61 6.74 6.45
C GLY A 2 -20.13 6.41 6.67
N ARG A 3 -19.65 6.58 7.90
CA ARG A 3 -18.33 6.10 8.34
C ARG A 3 -18.30 4.58 8.12
N ARG A 4 -17.30 4.07 7.40
CA ARG A 4 -17.14 2.61 7.18
C ARG A 4 -16.99 1.92 8.54
N PRO A 5 -17.70 0.83 8.81
CA PRO A 5 -17.59 0.12 10.09
C PRO A 5 -16.14 -0.35 10.31
N ALA A 6 -15.64 -0.22 11.53
CA ALA A 6 -14.29 -0.64 11.93
C ALA A 6 -14.01 -2.14 11.72
N ARG A 7 -15.05 -2.92 11.38
CA ARG A 7 -14.99 -4.35 11.06
C ARG A 7 -14.29 -4.67 9.73
N CYS A 8 -14.15 -3.68 8.82
CA CYS A 8 -13.46 -3.85 7.53
C CYS A 8 -11.94 -4.16 7.65
N TYR A 9 -11.41 -4.20 8.87
CA TYR A 9 -10.05 -4.62 9.18
C TYR A 9 -10.09 -5.62 10.33
N ARG A 10 -10.62 -6.83 10.10
CA ARG A 10 -10.46 -7.94 11.05
C ARG A 10 -8.97 -8.28 11.11
N LYS A 11 -8.25 -7.68 12.08
CA LYS A 11 -6.78 -7.75 12.17
C LYS A 11 -6.23 -9.13 12.57
N ARG A 12 -7.11 -10.08 12.91
CA ARG A 12 -6.79 -11.46 13.29
C ARG A 12 -7.84 -12.39 12.68
N THR A 13 -7.57 -12.83 11.46
CA THR A 13 -8.24 -13.95 10.80
C THR A 13 -7.42 -15.21 11.07
N THR A 14 -8.09 -16.34 11.26
CA THR A 14 -7.40 -17.62 11.53
C THR A 14 -6.73 -18.11 10.24
N VAL A 15 -5.65 -18.88 10.37
CA VAL A 15 -4.84 -19.34 9.21
C VAL A 15 -5.70 -20.15 8.23
N ASP A 16 -6.73 -20.84 8.74
CA ASP A 16 -7.67 -21.65 7.94
C ASP A 16 -8.62 -20.83 7.06
N GLU A 17 -8.85 -19.54 7.36
CA GLU A 17 -9.77 -18.69 6.58
C GLU A 17 -9.18 -18.26 5.23
N PHE A 18 -7.86 -18.21 5.10
CA PHE A 18 -7.17 -17.78 3.87
C PHE A 18 -5.97 -18.69 3.56
N PRO A 19 -6.20 -19.83 2.89
CA PRO A 19 -5.14 -20.80 2.60
C PRO A 19 -4.16 -20.34 1.51
N THR A 20 -4.55 -19.37 0.67
CA THR A 20 -3.73 -18.88 -0.46
C THR A 20 -3.07 -17.55 -0.14
N CYS A 21 -1.77 -17.45 -0.45
CA CYS A 21 -0.96 -16.25 -0.23
C CYS A 21 -0.29 -15.81 -1.53
N VAL A 22 -0.44 -14.54 -1.90
CA VAL A 22 0.23 -13.92 -3.05
C VAL A 22 1.15 -12.80 -2.54
N HIS A 23 2.35 -12.69 -3.12
CA HIS A 23 3.34 -11.68 -2.76
C HIS A 23 3.73 -10.84 -3.98
N MET A 24 3.69 -9.53 -3.80
CA MET A 24 4.25 -8.58 -4.76
C MET A 24 5.74 -8.39 -4.45
N ILE A 25 6.61 -8.81 -5.37
CA ILE A 25 8.07 -8.77 -5.22
C ILE A 25 8.62 -7.72 -6.18
N SER A 26 9.48 -6.84 -5.68
CA SER A 26 10.24 -5.90 -6.52
C SER A 26 11.52 -6.57 -7.01
N ASN A 27 11.72 -6.65 -8.32
CA ASN A 27 12.94 -7.21 -8.93
C ASN A 27 14.10 -6.20 -8.99
N GLU A 28 13.87 -4.96 -8.59
CA GLU A 28 14.85 -3.87 -8.62
C GLU A 28 15.20 -3.38 -7.21
N ARG A 29 16.47 -3.02 -7.01
CA ARG A 29 16.94 -2.42 -5.76
C ARG A 29 16.74 -0.90 -5.79
N LYS A 30 15.52 -0.46 -5.50
CA LYS A 30 15.15 0.97 -5.41
C LYS A 30 14.48 1.33 -4.09
N HIS A 31 14.65 2.59 -3.68
CA HIS A 31 13.87 3.18 -2.60
C HIS A 31 12.44 3.42 -3.10
N LEU A 32 11.45 3.01 -2.31
CA LEU A 32 10.03 3.30 -2.58
C LEU A 32 9.60 4.45 -1.68
N SER A 33 8.95 5.45 -2.26
CA SER A 33 8.36 6.55 -1.51
C SER A 33 7.16 6.05 -0.70
N PHE A 34 6.87 6.74 0.41
CA PHE A 34 5.65 6.49 1.18
C PHE A 34 4.39 6.69 0.33
N GLU A 35 4.41 7.69 -0.55
CA GLU A 35 3.32 7.98 -1.49
C GLU A 35 3.02 6.80 -2.43
N ALA A 36 4.06 6.17 -3.00
CA ALA A 36 3.89 5.02 -3.87
C ALA A 36 3.31 3.81 -3.12
N LEU A 37 3.75 3.58 -1.87
CA LEU A 37 3.24 2.50 -1.04
C LEU A 37 1.76 2.71 -0.66
N GLU A 38 1.37 3.95 -0.32
CA GLU A 38 -0.02 4.24 0.01
C GLU A 38 -0.93 4.21 -1.22
N ALA A 39 -0.45 4.71 -2.37
CA ALA A 39 -1.16 4.60 -3.63
C ALA A 39 -1.41 3.13 -4.03
N ALA A 40 -0.38 2.28 -3.92
CA ALA A 40 -0.49 0.85 -4.19
C ALA A 40 -1.50 0.19 -3.23
N ARG A 41 -1.44 0.51 -1.94
CA ARG A 41 -2.38 -0.01 -0.94
C ARG A 41 -3.83 0.36 -1.26
N ILE A 42 -4.09 1.61 -1.63
CA ILE A 42 -5.44 2.09 -2.00
C ILE A 42 -5.92 1.40 -3.27
N CYS A 43 -5.07 1.30 -4.29
CA CYS A 43 -5.39 0.65 -5.56
C CYS A 43 -5.78 -0.82 -5.36
N THR A 44 -4.94 -1.59 -4.66
CA THR A 44 -5.21 -2.99 -4.36
C THR A 44 -6.49 -3.15 -3.55
N ASN A 45 -6.70 -2.33 -2.52
CA ASN A 45 -7.92 -2.39 -1.72
C ASN A 45 -9.18 -2.10 -2.56
N LYS A 46 -9.14 -1.12 -3.48
CA LYS A 46 -10.27 -0.83 -4.38
C LYS A 46 -10.57 -2.02 -5.31
N CYS A 47 -9.53 -2.61 -5.91
CA CYS A 47 -9.67 -3.74 -6.82
C CYS A 47 -10.23 -4.98 -6.09
N MET A 48 -9.66 -5.32 -4.94
CA MET A 48 -10.04 -6.51 -4.17
C MET A 48 -11.43 -6.38 -3.55
N VAL A 49 -11.83 -5.19 -3.08
CA VAL A 49 -13.20 -4.97 -2.59
C VAL A 49 -14.23 -5.11 -3.71
N LYS A 50 -13.90 -4.70 -4.94
CA LYS A 50 -14.80 -4.82 -6.09
C LYS A 50 -14.94 -6.28 -6.55
N ASN A 51 -13.84 -7.04 -6.55
CA ASN A 51 -13.82 -8.38 -7.13
C ASN A 51 -14.14 -9.50 -6.13
N SER A 52 -13.68 -9.37 -4.88
CA SER A 52 -13.74 -10.44 -3.86
C SER A 52 -14.57 -10.05 -2.62
N GLY A 53 -15.12 -8.84 -2.58
CA GLY A 53 -15.84 -8.32 -1.42
C GLY A 53 -14.92 -7.92 -0.26
N LYS A 54 -15.47 -7.27 0.77
CA LYS A 54 -14.68 -6.70 1.88
C LYS A 54 -14.10 -7.75 2.83
N ASP A 55 -14.72 -8.92 2.92
CA ASP A 55 -14.36 -9.98 3.86
C ASP A 55 -13.59 -11.13 3.18
N GLY A 56 -13.36 -11.03 1.86
CA GLY A 56 -12.74 -12.09 1.05
C GLY A 56 -11.22 -12.02 0.93
N PHE A 57 -10.55 -11.05 1.57
CA PHE A 57 -9.09 -10.94 1.49
C PHE A 57 -8.45 -10.32 2.72
N TYR A 58 -7.20 -10.72 2.98
CA TYR A 58 -6.32 -10.09 3.97
C TYR A 58 -5.10 -9.50 3.26
N MET A 59 -4.88 -8.19 3.40
CA MET A 59 -3.75 -7.49 2.77
C MET A 59 -2.85 -6.85 3.83
N ARG A 60 -1.54 -7.07 3.71
CA ARG A 60 -0.50 -6.48 4.57
C ARG A 60 0.61 -5.86 3.73
N VAL A 61 0.92 -4.58 3.99
CA VAL A 61 2.10 -3.91 3.44
C VAL A 61 3.32 -4.31 4.27
N ARG A 62 4.34 -4.90 3.63
CA ARG A 62 5.55 -5.39 4.32
C ARG A 62 6.66 -4.34 4.44
N LYS A 63 6.83 -3.49 3.42
CA LYS A 63 7.90 -2.48 3.39
C LYS A 63 7.49 -1.25 4.21
N HIS A 64 8.37 -0.80 5.09
CA HIS A 64 8.20 0.42 5.87
C HIS A 64 9.25 1.46 5.42
N PRO A 65 8.84 2.69 5.07
CA PRO A 65 9.78 3.72 4.62
C PRO A 65 10.47 4.38 5.82
N TYR A 66 11.66 3.89 6.17
CA TYR A 66 12.50 4.50 7.22
C TYR A 66 13.46 5.58 6.69
N HIS A 67 13.69 5.59 5.37
CA HIS A 67 14.60 6.55 4.75
C HIS A 67 13.93 7.92 4.59
N VAL A 68 14.47 8.94 5.26
CA VAL A 68 14.04 10.34 5.08
C VAL A 68 14.88 11.00 3.99
N VAL A 69 14.24 11.39 2.89
CA VAL A 69 14.90 12.13 1.80
C VAL A 69 15.03 13.60 2.19
N ARG A 70 16.20 14.20 1.93
CA ARG A 70 16.45 15.62 2.17
C ARG A 70 16.44 16.35 0.83
N ILE A 71 15.78 17.50 0.76
CA ILE A 71 15.67 18.33 -0.45
C ILE A 71 16.22 19.73 -0.11
N ASN A 72 17.07 20.29 -0.99
CA ASN A 72 17.56 21.66 -0.84
C ASN A 72 16.47 22.65 -1.24
N LYS A 73 16.00 23.44 -0.26
CA LYS A 73 14.83 24.32 -0.35
C LYS A 73 14.95 25.41 -1.42
N MET A 74 16.17 25.78 -1.84
CA MET A 74 16.40 26.84 -2.84
C MET A 74 16.23 26.39 -4.31
N LEU A 75 15.97 25.10 -4.57
CA LEU A 75 15.76 24.57 -5.94
C LEU A 75 14.35 23.98 -6.14
N SER A 76 13.41 24.28 -5.25
CA SER A 76 12.09 23.63 -5.16
C SER A 76 11.11 23.96 -6.30
N CYS A 77 11.45 24.85 -7.24
CA CYS A 77 10.55 25.29 -8.31
C CYS A 77 10.51 24.36 -9.54
N ALA A 78 11.29 23.28 -9.58
CA ALA A 78 11.12 22.21 -10.55
C ALA A 78 10.46 21.03 -9.86
N GLY A 79 9.23 20.69 -10.27
CA GLY A 79 8.53 19.50 -9.78
C GLY A 79 9.33 18.24 -10.05
N VAL A 80 10.08 17.77 -9.06
CA VAL A 80 10.78 16.48 -9.11
C VAL A 80 9.78 15.38 -8.72
N SER A 81 8.83 15.15 -9.63
CA SER A 81 8.06 13.92 -9.78
C SER A 81 8.15 13.41 -11.21
N LYS A 82 9.32 13.59 -11.84
CA LYS A 82 9.83 12.84 -12.99
C LYS A 82 11.36 12.85 -12.91
N LEU A 83 11.98 11.75 -12.48
CA LEU A 83 13.36 11.47 -12.84
C LEU A 83 13.37 10.06 -13.46
N VAL A 84 13.84 10.06 -14.70
CA VAL A 84 14.13 8.91 -15.58
C VAL A 84 15.27 8.10 -14.98
#